data_AF-A0AA42AYL0-F1
#
_entry.id   AF-A0AA42AYL0-F1
#
_cell.length_a   1.000
_cell.length_b   1.000
_cell.length_c   1.000
_cell.angle_alpha   90.00
_cell.angle_beta   90.00
_cell.angle_gamma   90.00
#
_symmetry.space_group_name_H-M   'P 1'
#
loop_
_entity.id
_entity.type
_entity.pdbx_description
1 polymer ?
#
loop_
_entity_poly.entity_id
_entity_poly.type
_entity_poly.pdbx_seq_one_letter_code
_entity_poly.pdbx_strand_id
1 'polypeptide(L)'
;GLEWGAGYYNGDIKTRKTVQLQHMEISANRLGMQRSEQLRELYESLAVGESNQHARRPSASLSPEDLSDAEWYYLVCMSFTFNSDQG
;
A
#
# COMPACT_ATOMS: atom_id res chain seq x y z
N GLY A 1 -0.02 -7.13 21.76
CA GLY A 1 0.79 -6.55 20.69
C GLY A 1 -0.11 -5.82 19.72
N LEU A 2 0.38 -4.76 19.10
CA LEU A 2 -0.26 -4.08 17.98
C LEU A 2 0.37 -4.58 16.68
N GLU A 3 -0.46 -4.88 15.71
CA GLU A 3 -0.05 -5.26 14.36
C GLU A 3 -0.83 -4.47 13.34
N TRP A 4 -0.35 -4.48 12.11
CA TRP A 4 -1.04 -3.81 11.01
C TRP A 4 -2.35 -4.54 10.70
N GLY A 5 -3.49 -3.85 10.82
CA GLY A 5 -4.81 -4.40 10.49
C GLY A 5 -5.30 -3.96 9.11
N ALA A 6 -5.25 -2.66 8.82
CA ALA A 6 -5.69 -2.06 7.56
C ALA A 6 -5.05 -0.68 7.37
N GLY A 7 -5.08 -0.16 6.15
CA GLY A 7 -4.63 1.20 5.84
C GLY A 7 -5.08 1.68 4.47
N TYR A 8 -4.84 2.96 4.20
CA TYR A 8 -5.16 3.58 2.93
C TYR A 8 -3.99 4.45 2.46
N TYR A 9 -3.43 4.12 1.29
CA TYR A 9 -2.37 4.87 0.64
C TYR A 9 -2.94 6.08 -0.11
N ASN A 10 -2.64 7.27 0.39
CA ASN A 10 -3.14 8.54 -0.15
C ASN A 10 -2.40 9.02 -1.41
N GLY A 11 -1.28 8.39 -1.79
CA GLY A 11 -0.39 8.91 -2.81
C GLY A 11 0.21 10.27 -2.43
N ASP A 12 0.66 11.03 -3.43
CA ASP A 12 1.22 12.37 -3.23
C ASP A 12 0.16 13.34 -2.68
N ILE A 13 0.34 13.76 -1.43
CA ILE A 13 -0.56 14.72 -0.77
C ILE A 13 -0.26 16.13 -1.28
N LYS A 14 -1.19 16.72 -2.04
CA LYS A 14 -1.15 18.15 -2.43
C LYS A 14 -1.97 18.99 -1.45
N THR A 15 -1.37 20.02 -0.87
CA THR A 15 -1.94 20.77 0.28
C THR A 15 -2.88 21.92 -0.06
N ARG A 16 -3.11 22.23 -1.35
CA ARG A 16 -3.98 23.35 -1.76
C ARG A 16 -5.38 22.83 -2.07
N LYS A 17 -6.43 23.39 -1.45
CA LYS A 17 -7.84 23.03 -1.76
C LYS A 17 -8.51 24.12 -2.59
N THR A 18 -9.06 23.73 -3.74
CA THR A 18 -9.96 24.55 -4.59
C THR A 18 -11.16 23.69 -4.96
N VAL A 19 -12.29 24.29 -5.37
CA VAL A 19 -13.52 23.55 -5.74
C VAL A 19 -13.25 22.55 -6.89
N GLN A 20 -12.35 22.87 -7.82
CA GLN A 20 -11.90 21.92 -8.85
C GLN A 20 -11.14 20.71 -8.27
N LEU A 21 -10.42 20.88 -7.16
CA LEU A 21 -9.68 19.80 -6.51
C LEU A 21 -10.61 18.83 -5.74
N GLN A 22 -11.82 19.24 -5.34
CA GLN A 22 -12.79 18.32 -4.71
C GLN A 22 -13.25 17.21 -5.67
N HIS A 23 -13.50 17.52 -6.94
CA HIS A 23 -13.82 16.49 -7.94
C HIS A 23 -12.60 15.58 -8.22
N MET A 24 -11.39 16.16 -8.24
CA MET A 24 -10.16 15.38 -8.40
C MET A 24 -9.89 14.48 -7.18
N GLU A 25 -10.21 14.92 -5.96
CA GLU A 25 -10.09 14.12 -4.74
C GLU A 25 -10.98 12.88 -4.77
N ILE A 26 -12.20 12.94 -5.32
CA ILE A 26 -13.06 11.74 -5.47
C ILE A 26 -12.42 10.73 -6.42
N SER A 27 -11.87 11.19 -7.55
CA SER A 27 -11.16 10.31 -8.49
C SER A 27 -9.85 9.76 -7.90
N ALA A 28 -9.13 10.58 -7.15
CA ALA A 28 -7.92 10.18 -6.44
C ALA A 28 -8.22 9.19 -5.31
N ASN A 29 -9.38 9.29 -4.66
CA ASN A 29 -9.81 8.36 -3.62
C ASN A 29 -10.07 6.95 -4.20
N ARG A 30 -10.66 6.88 -5.40
CA ARG A 30 -10.83 5.59 -6.08
C ARG A 30 -9.49 5.01 -6.52
N LEU A 31 -8.58 5.85 -6.99
CA LEU A 31 -7.24 5.44 -7.42
C LEU A 31 -6.36 5.01 -6.24
N GLY A 32 -6.39 5.74 -5.13
CA GLY A 32 -5.64 5.40 -3.92
C GLY A 32 -6.18 4.13 -3.26
N MET A 33 -7.50 3.87 -3.32
CA MET A 33 -8.07 2.59 -2.90
C MET A 33 -7.51 1.44 -3.72
N GLN A 34 -7.56 1.54 -5.06
CA GLN A 34 -6.99 0.52 -5.93
C GLN A 34 -5.49 0.32 -5.67
N ARG A 35 -4.74 1.41 -5.49
CA ARG A 35 -3.31 1.34 -5.23
C ARG A 35 -3.01 0.69 -3.88
N SER A 36 -3.80 0.97 -2.85
CA SER A 36 -3.68 0.35 -1.52
C SER A 36 -3.84 -1.16 -1.59
N GLU A 37 -4.84 -1.64 -2.33
CA GLU A 37 -5.06 -3.07 -2.54
C GLU A 37 -3.89 -3.72 -3.30
N GLN A 38 -3.39 -3.08 -4.37
CA GLN A 38 -2.23 -3.60 -5.11
C GLN A 38 -0.96 -3.70 -4.23
N LEU A 39 -0.72 -2.72 -3.36
CA LEU A 39 0.41 -2.74 -2.43
C LEU A 39 0.25 -3.83 -1.37
N ARG A 40 -0.98 -4.04 -0.88
CA ARG A 40 -1.30 -5.11 0.06
C ARG A 40 -1.10 -6.50 -0.57
N GLU A 41 -1.62 -6.73 -1.78
CA GLU A 41 -1.43 -7.99 -2.51
C GLU A 41 0.07 -8.28 -2.72
N LEU A 42 0.85 -7.26 -3.08
CA LEU A 42 2.31 -7.38 -3.20
C LEU A 42 2.94 -7.76 -1.85
N TYR A 43 2.59 -7.08 -0.75
CA TYR A 43 3.07 -7.39 0.59
C TYR A 43 2.81 -8.85 0.96
N GLU A 44 1.56 -9.31 0.80
CA GLU A 44 1.16 -10.68 1.10
C GLU A 44 1.95 -11.70 0.26
N SER A 45 2.18 -11.40 -1.03
CA SER A 45 2.99 -12.25 -1.90
C SER A 45 4.47 -12.35 -1.47
N LEU A 46 5.03 -11.25 -0.95
CA LEU A 46 6.41 -11.21 -0.45
C LEU A 46 6.53 -11.90 0.91
N ALA A 47 5.55 -11.72 1.80
CA ALA A 47 5.55 -12.25 3.16
C ALA A 47 5.43 -13.79 3.20
N VAL A 48 4.70 -14.39 2.25
CA VAL A 48 4.55 -15.86 2.15
C VAL A 48 5.81 -16.53 1.58
N GLY A 49 6.77 -15.75 1.05
CA GLY A 49 8.01 -16.23 0.46
C GLY A 49 7.85 -16.77 -0.97
N GLU A 50 8.91 -16.65 -1.79
CA GLU A 50 8.94 -17.03 -3.21
C GLU A 50 8.72 -18.53 -3.51
N SER A 51 8.35 -19.36 -2.53
CA SER A 51 8.23 -20.82 -2.70
C SER A 51 7.09 -21.26 -3.63
N ASN A 52 6.28 -20.33 -4.14
CA ASN A 52 5.19 -20.60 -5.08
C ASN A 52 5.16 -19.60 -6.25
N GLN A 53 6.31 -19.37 -6.90
CA GLN A 53 6.37 -18.61 -8.17
C GLN A 53 5.43 -19.14 -9.29
N HIS A 54 4.83 -20.32 -9.12
CA HIS A 54 3.83 -20.90 -10.03
C HIS A 54 2.36 -20.72 -9.59
N ALA A 55 2.08 -20.28 -8.36
CA ALA A 55 0.72 -19.96 -7.93
C ALA A 55 0.50 -18.45 -8.08
N ARG A 56 0.20 -18.06 -9.33
CA ARG A 56 -0.66 -16.90 -9.59
C ARG A 56 -0.08 -15.53 -9.18
N ARG A 57 1.13 -15.17 -9.62
CA ARG A 57 1.38 -13.73 -9.84
C ARG A 57 0.41 -13.29 -10.93
N PRO A 58 -0.58 -12.41 -10.66
CA PRO A 58 -1.28 -11.75 -11.74
C PRO A 58 -0.21 -11.12 -12.64
N SER A 59 -0.24 -11.34 -13.95
CA SER A 59 0.75 -10.77 -14.87
C SER A 59 0.77 -9.23 -14.89
N ALA A 60 -0.09 -8.59 -14.08
CA ALA A 60 -0.19 -7.16 -13.83
C ALA A 60 0.15 -6.76 -12.37
N SER A 61 0.71 -7.65 -11.53
CA SER A 61 1.11 -7.29 -10.16
C SER A 61 2.38 -6.44 -10.18
N LEU A 62 2.42 -5.40 -9.36
CA LEU A 62 3.58 -4.53 -9.18
C LEU A 62 4.83 -5.34 -8.80
N SER A 63 5.98 -5.01 -9.37
CA SER A 63 7.26 -5.53 -8.87
C SER A 63 7.71 -4.66 -7.70
N PRO A 64 8.43 -5.22 -6.71
CA PRO A 64 8.96 -4.42 -5.60
C PRO A 64 9.93 -3.32 -6.08
N GLU A 65 10.59 -3.52 -7.22
CA GLU A 65 11.50 -2.55 -7.85
C GLU A 65 10.77 -1.35 -8.48
N ASP A 66 9.45 -1.47 -8.73
CA ASP A 66 8.63 -0.42 -9.37
C ASP A 66 8.02 0.57 -8.35
N LEU A 67 8.35 0.41 -7.07
CA LEU A 67 7.75 1.19 -5.99
C LEU A 67 8.52 2.48 -5.75
N SER A 68 7.78 3.56 -5.53
CA SER A 68 8.35 4.79 -4.96
C SER A 68 8.73 4.59 -3.48
N ASP A 69 9.59 5.47 -2.95
CA ASP A 69 10.02 5.43 -1.55
C ASP A 69 8.84 5.43 -0.57
N ALA A 70 7.79 6.22 -0.86
CA ALA A 70 6.59 6.31 -0.03
C ALA A 70 5.78 5.00 -0.03
N GLU A 71 5.73 4.32 -1.17
CA GLU A 71 5.03 3.04 -1.31
C GLU A 71 5.81 1.94 -0.62
N TRP A 72 7.14 1.91 -0.80
CA TRP A 72 8.00 0.99 -0.08
C TRP A 72 7.88 1.18 1.43
N TYR A 73 7.90 2.42 1.92
CA TYR A 73 7.68 2.73 3.32
C TYR A 73 6.32 2.21 3.82
N TYR A 74 5.26 2.34 3.01
CA TYR A 74 3.94 1.82 3.34
C TYR A 74 3.92 0.28 3.48
N LEU A 75 4.60 -0.46 2.60
CA LEU A 75 4.79 -1.91 2.74
C LEU A 75 5.58 -2.26 4.02
N VAL A 76 6.65 -1.53 4.28
CA VAL A 76 7.48 -1.70 5.47
C VAL A 76 6.63 -1.53 6.74
N CYS A 77 5.73 -0.53 6.79
CA CYS A 77 4.78 -0.35 7.89
C CYS A 77 3.88 -1.58 8.14
N MET A 78 3.48 -2.32 7.10
CA MET A 78 2.67 -3.53 7.26
C MET A 78 3.43 -4.65 7.98
N SER A 79 4.77 -4.66 7.90
CA SER A 79 5.59 -5.70 8.53
C SER A 79 5.83 -5.50 10.03
N PHE A 80 5.52 -4.32 10.58
CA PHE A 80 5.81 -4.03 11.98
C PHE A 80 4.78 -4.64 12.93
N THR A 81 5.30 -5.18 14.03
CA THR A 81 4.51 -5.57 15.20
C THR A 81 5.13 -4.92 16.43
N PHE A 82 4.29 -4.46 17.35
CA PHE A 82 4.69 -3.81 18.60
C PHE A 82 4.20 -4.64 19.77
N ASN A 83 5.03 -4.89 20.77
CA ASN A 83 4.56 -5.52 22.01
C ASN A 83 3.77 -4.52 22.87
N SER A 84 2.99 -5.02 23.83
CA SER A 84 2.12 -4.17 24.66
C SER A 84 2.90 -3.17 25.53
N ASP A 85 4.21 -3.34 25.64
CA ASP A 85 5.18 -2.51 26.38
C ASP A 85 5.98 -1.54 25.48
N GLN A 86 5.73 -1.50 24.17
CA GLN A 86 6.52 -0.72 23.21
C GLN A 86 5.68 0.37 22.53
N GLY A 87 6.31 1.53 22.28
CA GLY A 87 5.75 2.69 21.60
C GLY A 87 6.77 3.82 21.50
#